data_AF-X1CPM3-F1
#
_entry.id   AF-X1CPM3-F1
#
_cell.length_a   1.000
_cell.length_b   1.000
_cell.length_c   1.000
_cell.angle_alpha   90.00
_cell.angle_beta   90.00
_cell.angle_gamma   90.00
#
_symmetry.space_group_name_H-M   'P 1'
#
loop_
_entity.id
_entity.type
_entity.pdbx_description
1 polymer ?
#
loop_
_entity_poly.entity_id
_entity_poly.type
_entity_poly.pdbx_seq_one_letter_code
_entity_poly.pdbx_strand_id
1 'polypeptide(L)'
;MPKEAEEHKRDAAYKQAKREGYRARSAFKLLEIQNRYNIFKRAYYILDLGSAPGSWLQVAKKYAELNLTKNFDKYYHRLHYKIMGVDIKRLAPIEDVKIIKMDFTAPEFQVEINNYFNGKKLDLILSDASINKSGNKFSDQARQIKLCLNVLELTKNLKTKGNFLIKVFQGADFE
;
A
#
# COMPACT_ATOMS: atom_id res chain seq x y z
N MET A 1 -12.10 -8.03 25.40
CA MET A 1 -10.77 -7.75 26.00
C MET A 1 -10.81 -6.34 26.59
N PRO A 2 -10.27 -6.10 27.79
CA PRO A 2 -10.32 -4.78 28.42
C PRO A 2 -9.48 -3.76 27.64
N LYS A 3 -9.94 -2.51 27.56
CA LYS A 3 -9.36 -1.41 26.77
C LYS A 3 -7.87 -1.16 27.07
N GLU A 4 -7.47 -1.30 28.32
CA GLU A 4 -6.09 -1.08 28.77
C GLU A 4 -5.10 -2.09 28.17
N ALA A 5 -5.48 -3.37 28.09
CA ALA A 5 -4.65 -4.40 27.48
C ALA A 5 -4.47 -4.19 25.96
N GLU A 6 -5.47 -3.61 25.29
CA GLU A 6 -5.33 -3.19 23.89
C GLU A 6 -4.38 -2.00 23.74
N GLU A 7 -4.50 -0.98 24.59
CA GLU A 7 -3.62 0.19 24.55
C GLU A 7 -2.16 -0.19 24.80
N HIS A 8 -1.87 -1.00 25.82
CA HIS A 8 -0.52 -1.50 26.07
C HIS A 8 0.06 -2.28 24.88
N LYS A 9 -0.75 -3.12 24.22
CA LYS A 9 -0.33 -3.83 22.99
C LYS A 9 -0.08 -2.87 21.82
N ARG A 10 -0.92 -1.84 21.65
CA ARG A 10 -0.75 -0.81 20.62
C ARG A 10 0.57 -0.05 20.83
N ASP A 11 0.89 0.25 22.07
CA ASP A 11 2.09 0.98 22.47
C ASP A 11 3.36 0.15 22.28
N ALA A 12 3.33 -1.14 22.66
CA ALA A 12 4.43 -2.07 22.42
C ALA A 12 4.73 -2.25 20.92
N ALA A 13 3.70 -2.41 20.09
CA ALA A 13 3.85 -2.52 18.64
C ALA A 13 4.40 -1.23 18.01
N TYR A 14 3.98 -0.06 18.50
CA TYR A 14 4.54 1.21 18.03
C TYR A 14 6.04 1.32 18.37
N LYS A 15 6.42 1.01 19.62
CA LYS A 15 7.83 1.00 20.07
C LYS A 15 8.66 -0.02 19.30
N GLN A 16 8.11 -1.19 18.98
CA GLN A 16 8.80 -2.19 18.15
C GLN A 16 9.01 -1.68 16.72
N ALA A 17 7.98 -1.10 16.09
CA ALA A 17 8.11 -0.55 14.74
C ALA A 17 9.22 0.50 14.66
N LYS A 18 9.28 1.41 15.65
CA LYS A 18 10.35 2.40 15.73
C LYS A 18 11.74 1.79 15.91
N ARG A 19 11.87 0.76 16.78
CA ARG A 19 13.14 0.02 16.96
C ARG A 19 13.61 -0.66 15.67
N GLU A 20 12.68 -1.17 14.87
CA GLU A 20 12.96 -1.78 13.56
C GLU A 20 13.06 -0.77 12.40
N GLY A 21 12.99 0.54 12.69
CA GLY A 21 13.10 1.60 11.68
C GLY A 21 11.83 1.83 10.85
N TYR A 22 10.71 1.19 11.18
CA TYR A 22 9.42 1.43 10.54
C TYR A 22 8.74 2.69 11.08
N ARG A 23 8.12 3.45 10.16
CA ARG A 23 7.41 4.70 10.50
C ARG A 23 6.11 4.48 11.28
N ALA A 24 5.48 3.33 11.11
CA ALA A 24 4.24 2.96 11.77
C ALA A 24 4.12 1.44 11.94
N ARG A 25 3.34 1.04 12.94
CA ARG A 25 3.01 -0.37 13.24
C ARG A 25 2.20 -1.08 12.13
N SER A 26 1.62 -0.34 11.19
CA SER A 26 0.94 -0.94 10.04
C SER A 26 1.90 -1.71 9.11
N ALA A 27 3.22 -1.47 9.19
CA ALA A 27 4.23 -2.31 8.55
C ALA A 27 4.08 -3.79 8.93
N PHE A 28 3.81 -4.11 10.21
CA PHE A 28 3.68 -5.49 10.66
C PHE A 28 2.49 -6.22 10.03
N LYS A 29 1.40 -5.51 9.74
CA LYS A 29 0.26 -6.09 9.02
C LYS A 29 0.66 -6.51 7.61
N LEU A 30 1.37 -5.64 6.90
CA LEU A 30 1.83 -5.93 5.54
C LEU A 30 2.88 -7.04 5.52
N LEU A 31 3.77 -7.08 6.51
CA LEU A 31 4.74 -8.17 6.69
C LEU A 31 4.04 -9.51 6.96
N GLU A 32 2.99 -9.54 7.78
CA GLU A 32 2.19 -10.75 8.02
C GLU A 32 1.50 -11.23 6.73
N ILE A 33 0.87 -10.31 5.98
CA ILE A 33 0.25 -10.60 4.68
C ILE A 33 1.30 -11.14 3.70
N GLN A 34 2.47 -10.51 3.65
CA GLN A 34 3.56 -10.98 2.81
C GLN A 34 4.05 -12.38 3.23
N ASN A 35 4.16 -12.67 4.53
CA ASN A 35 4.55 -13.99 5.00
C ASN A 35 3.53 -15.07 4.61
N ARG A 36 2.23 -14.74 4.66
CA ARG A 36 1.15 -15.70 4.36
C ARG A 36 0.92 -15.91 2.85
N TYR A 37 1.00 -14.83 2.06
CA TYR A 37 0.54 -14.84 0.66
C TYR A 37 1.65 -14.56 -0.35
N ASN A 38 2.83 -14.13 0.10
CA ASN A 38 3.99 -13.83 -0.74
C ASN A 38 3.70 -12.83 -1.89
N ILE A 39 2.88 -11.82 -1.61
CA ILE A 39 2.41 -10.81 -2.57
C ILE A 39 3.52 -10.00 -3.25
N PHE A 40 4.70 -9.90 -2.63
CA PHE A 40 5.85 -9.18 -3.19
C PHE A 40 6.72 -10.04 -4.12
N LYS A 41 6.40 -11.33 -4.32
CA LYS A 41 7.17 -12.18 -5.24
C LYS A 41 7.17 -11.59 -6.65
N ARG A 42 8.37 -11.23 -7.16
CA ARG A 42 8.56 -10.60 -8.48
C ARG A 42 7.75 -9.30 -8.65
N ALA A 43 7.56 -8.55 -7.56
CA ALA A 43 7.03 -7.19 -7.57
C ALA A 43 8.18 -6.18 -7.66
N TYR A 44 8.23 -5.43 -8.76
CA TYR A 44 9.23 -4.38 -8.99
C TYR A 44 8.58 -3.03 -9.26
N TYR A 45 7.41 -3.00 -9.92
CA TYR A 45 6.63 -1.80 -10.14
C TYR A 45 5.43 -1.82 -9.20
N ILE A 46 5.49 -0.98 -8.18
CA ILE A 46 4.59 -1.02 -7.03
C ILE A 46 3.94 0.34 -6.85
N LEU A 47 2.61 0.34 -6.70
CA LEU A 47 1.84 1.53 -6.34
C LEU A 47 1.24 1.35 -4.94
N ASP A 48 1.42 2.33 -4.05
CA ASP A 48 0.89 2.35 -2.69
C ASP A 48 -0.01 3.57 -2.46
N LEU A 49 -1.29 3.33 -2.22
CA LEU A 49 -2.35 4.34 -2.12
C LEU A 49 -2.79 4.53 -0.67
N GLY A 50 -2.87 5.78 -0.22
CA GLY A 50 -3.05 6.08 1.21
C GLY A 50 -1.77 5.79 2.00
N SER A 51 -0.63 6.12 1.40
CA SER A 51 0.69 5.68 1.87
C SER A 51 1.18 6.39 3.14
N ALA A 52 0.54 7.47 3.62
CA ALA A 52 0.96 8.16 4.84
C ALA A 52 0.87 7.25 6.08
N PRO A 53 1.92 7.11 6.91
CA PRO A 53 3.17 7.88 6.96
C PRO A 53 4.37 7.26 6.19
N GLY A 54 4.19 6.16 5.48
CA GLY A 54 5.17 5.55 4.58
C GLY A 54 5.69 4.19 5.03
N SER A 55 5.06 3.59 6.04
CA SER A 55 5.50 2.29 6.56
C SER A 55 5.34 1.15 5.54
N TRP A 56 4.30 1.19 4.70
CA TRP A 56 4.10 0.22 3.63
C TRP A 56 5.08 0.43 2.47
N LEU A 57 5.39 1.68 2.12
CA LEU A 57 6.48 2.01 1.21
C LEU A 57 7.84 1.47 1.67
N GLN A 58 8.16 1.54 2.97
CA GLN A 58 9.40 0.96 3.50
C GLN A 58 9.45 -0.57 3.30
N VAL A 59 8.33 -1.25 3.54
CA VAL A 59 8.22 -2.70 3.29
C VAL A 59 8.33 -3.00 1.80
N ALA A 60 7.64 -2.23 0.95
CA ALA A 60 7.67 -2.39 -0.50
C ALA A 60 9.09 -2.21 -1.07
N LYS A 61 9.82 -1.16 -0.64
CA LYS A 61 11.22 -0.92 -1.02
C LYS A 61 12.09 -2.12 -0.71
N LYS A 62 12.05 -2.58 0.55
CA LYS A 62 12.82 -3.74 1.03
C LYS A 62 12.61 -4.97 0.13
N TYR A 63 11.37 -5.31 -0.22
CA TYR A 63 11.11 -6.48 -1.06
C TYR A 63 11.45 -6.26 -2.54
N ALA A 64 11.26 -5.06 -3.07
CA ALA A 64 11.64 -4.72 -4.44
C ALA A 64 13.16 -4.83 -4.64
N GLU A 65 13.95 -4.34 -3.68
CA GLU A 65 15.41 -4.48 -3.65
C GLU A 65 15.84 -5.95 -3.59
N LEU A 66 15.24 -6.74 -2.69
CA LEU A 66 15.50 -8.18 -2.60
C LEU A 66 15.16 -8.91 -3.90
N ASN A 67 14.14 -8.48 -4.64
CA ASN A 67 13.76 -9.10 -5.90
C ASN A 67 14.83 -8.90 -6.98
N LEU A 68 15.59 -7.80 -6.96
CA LEU A 68 16.70 -7.56 -7.89
C LEU A 68 17.79 -8.63 -7.76
N THR A 69 18.02 -9.16 -6.56
CA THR A 69 19.08 -10.15 -6.30
C THR A 69 18.59 -11.59 -6.23
N LYS A 70 17.32 -11.82 -5.87
CA LYS A 70 16.78 -13.19 -5.67
C LYS A 70 16.21 -13.84 -6.92
N ASN A 71 15.69 -13.06 -7.87
CA ASN A 71 14.98 -13.59 -9.04
C ASN A 71 15.79 -13.42 -10.32
N PHE A 72 17.04 -13.91 -10.33
CA PHE A 72 17.82 -14.07 -11.56
C PHE A 72 17.32 -15.25 -12.36
N ASP A 73 16.12 -15.12 -12.93
CA ASP A 73 15.66 -16.02 -13.98
C ASP A 73 15.56 -15.26 -15.31
N LYS A 74 15.85 -15.96 -16.41
CA LYS A 74 15.93 -15.40 -17.77
C LYS A 74 14.67 -14.65 -18.21
N TYR A 75 13.53 -14.90 -17.57
CA TYR A 75 12.21 -14.43 -18.03
C TYR A 75 11.61 -13.32 -17.16
N TYR A 76 12.00 -13.20 -15.90
CA TYR A 76 11.38 -12.30 -14.91
C TYR A 76 12.38 -11.42 -14.15
N HIS A 77 13.67 -11.50 -14.47
CA HIS A 77 14.67 -10.62 -13.91
C HIS A 77 14.47 -9.17 -14.39
N ARG A 78 14.56 -8.22 -13.46
CA ARG A 78 14.61 -6.78 -13.75
C ARG A 78 15.82 -6.18 -13.06
N LEU A 79 16.49 -5.24 -13.74
CA LEU A 79 17.66 -4.53 -13.22
C LEU A 79 17.29 -3.36 -12.29
N HIS A 80 16.02 -2.96 -12.28
CA HIS A 80 15.55 -1.84 -11.48
C HIS A 80 14.09 -2.07 -11.04
N TYR A 81 13.71 -1.37 -9.97
CA TYR A 81 12.33 -1.25 -9.51
C TYR A 81 11.84 0.19 -9.67
N LYS A 82 10.53 0.40 -9.49
CA LYS A 82 9.88 1.71 -9.42
C LYS A 82 8.77 1.63 -8.39
N ILE A 83 8.74 2.54 -7.43
CA ILE A 83 7.69 2.57 -6.40
C ILE A 83 7.11 3.96 -6.33
N MET A 84 5.78 4.04 -6.42
CA MET A 84 5.03 5.29 -6.24
C MET A 84 4.17 5.19 -4.98
N GLY A 85 4.33 6.12 -4.05
CA GLY A 85 3.45 6.34 -2.91
C GLY A 85 2.59 7.58 -3.11
N VAL A 86 1.28 7.45 -2.94
CA VAL A 86 0.34 8.56 -3.08
C VAL A 86 -0.51 8.69 -1.83
N ASP A 87 -0.66 9.92 -1.35
CA ASP A 87 -1.54 10.26 -0.24
C ASP A 87 -1.97 11.73 -0.34
N ILE A 88 -3.12 12.08 0.24
CA ILE A 88 -3.54 13.48 0.39
C ILE A 88 -2.72 14.22 1.46
N LYS A 89 -2.10 13.48 2.38
CA LYS A 89 -1.22 13.98 3.44
C LYS A 89 0.23 14.04 2.95
N ARG A 90 1.00 14.97 3.52
CA ARG A 90 2.45 15.01 3.30
C ARG A 90 3.11 13.81 3.98
N LEU A 91 4.09 13.23 3.30
CA LEU A 91 4.88 12.11 3.77
C LEU A 91 6.37 12.47 3.63
N ALA A 92 7.18 12.14 4.64
CA ALA A 92 8.62 12.40 4.60
C ALA A 92 9.29 11.57 3.50
N PRO A 93 10.27 12.10 2.76
CA PRO A 93 10.86 11.39 1.62
C PRO A 93 11.41 10.00 2.02
N ILE A 94 11.33 9.05 1.10
CA ILE A 94 11.98 7.73 1.17
C ILE A 94 12.82 7.63 -0.09
N GLU A 95 14.11 7.33 0.07
CA GLU A 95 15.04 7.18 -1.04
C GLU A 95 14.53 6.14 -2.06
N ASP A 96 14.73 6.42 -3.35
CA ASP A 96 14.30 5.60 -4.50
C ASP A 96 12.79 5.35 -4.63
N VAL A 97 11.96 6.10 -3.87
CA VAL A 97 10.50 6.02 -3.93
C VAL A 97 9.94 7.38 -4.38
N LYS A 98 9.14 7.40 -5.45
CA LYS A 98 8.40 8.61 -5.85
C LYS A 98 7.23 8.80 -4.88
N ILE A 99 7.16 9.96 -4.25
CA ILE A 99 6.09 10.31 -3.32
C ILE A 99 5.31 11.49 -3.91
N ILE A 100 3.99 11.35 -4.00
CA ILE A 100 3.09 12.36 -4.57
C ILE A 100 2.04 12.70 -3.52
N LYS A 101 1.91 14.00 -3.23
CA LYS A 101 0.77 14.51 -2.46
C LYS A 101 -0.38 14.83 -3.42
N MET A 102 -1.33 13.92 -3.55
CA MET A 102 -2.43 14.04 -4.53
C MET A 102 -3.64 13.22 -4.07
N ASP A 103 -4.83 13.64 -4.49
CA ASP A 103 -6.02 12.79 -4.44
C ASP A 103 -5.98 11.80 -5.60
N PHE A 104 -5.79 10.52 -5.30
CA PHE A 104 -5.71 9.47 -6.31
C PHE A 104 -7.06 9.15 -6.99
N THR A 105 -8.16 9.76 -6.54
CA THR A 105 -9.46 9.66 -7.21
C THR A 105 -9.63 10.69 -8.33
N ALA A 106 -8.70 11.65 -8.44
CA ALA A 106 -8.72 12.68 -9.47
C ALA A 106 -8.30 12.08 -10.84
N PRO A 107 -8.93 12.49 -11.96
CA PRO A 107 -8.62 11.96 -13.29
C PRO A 107 -7.14 12.11 -13.70
N GLU A 108 -6.49 13.18 -13.25
CA GLU A 108 -5.09 13.51 -13.56
C GLU A 108 -4.12 12.49 -12.96
N PHE A 109 -4.53 11.74 -11.93
CA PHE A 109 -3.68 10.73 -11.31
C PHE A 109 -3.29 9.60 -12.28
N GLN A 110 -4.15 9.28 -13.25
CA GLN A 110 -3.84 8.29 -14.28
C GLN A 110 -2.65 8.73 -15.16
N VAL A 111 -2.49 10.03 -15.38
CA VAL A 111 -1.34 10.60 -16.12
C VAL A 111 -0.06 10.43 -15.31
N GLU A 112 -0.10 10.64 -14.00
CA GLU A 112 1.06 10.41 -13.11
C GLU A 112 1.52 8.95 -13.12
N ILE A 113 0.59 7.99 -13.07
CA ILE A 113 0.91 6.56 -13.19
C ILE A 113 1.60 6.29 -14.52
N ASN A 114 1.00 6.72 -15.63
CA ASN A 114 1.52 6.47 -16.98
C ASN A 114 2.91 7.07 -17.17
N ASN A 115 3.13 8.31 -16.70
CA ASN A 115 4.40 9.01 -16.82
C ASN A 115 5.49 8.33 -15.99
N TYR A 116 5.22 8.00 -14.72
CA TYR A 116 6.24 7.44 -13.85
C TYR A 116 6.60 6.00 -14.21
N PHE A 117 5.63 5.17 -14.60
CA PHE A 117 5.85 3.77 -14.98
C PHE A 117 6.12 3.59 -16.48
N ASN A 118 6.21 4.67 -17.25
CA ASN A 118 6.46 4.69 -18.70
C ASN A 118 5.46 3.80 -19.47
N GLY A 119 4.18 3.88 -19.12
CA GLY A 119 3.10 3.06 -19.69
C GLY A 119 3.17 1.55 -19.37
N LYS A 120 4.15 1.09 -18.58
CA LYS A 120 4.26 -0.32 -18.20
C LYS A 120 3.23 -0.67 -17.13
N LYS A 121 2.68 -1.90 -17.22
CA LYS A 121 1.77 -2.45 -16.21
C LYS A 121 2.49 -2.67 -14.87
N LEU A 122 1.74 -2.48 -13.78
CA LEU A 122 2.20 -2.62 -12.41
C LEU A 122 2.23 -4.09 -11.99
N ASP A 123 3.16 -4.44 -11.11
CA ASP A 123 3.25 -5.79 -10.55
C ASP A 123 2.39 -5.94 -9.29
N LEU A 124 2.25 -4.86 -8.51
CA LEU A 124 1.55 -4.84 -7.24
C LEU A 124 0.89 -3.46 -7.03
N ILE A 125 -0.38 -3.47 -6.64
CA ILE A 125 -1.10 -2.29 -6.13
C ILE A 125 -1.50 -2.55 -4.69
N LEU A 126 -1.15 -1.63 -3.78
CA LEU A 126 -1.45 -1.64 -2.36
C LEU A 126 -2.37 -0.47 -2.02
N SER A 127 -3.29 -0.67 -1.08
CA SER A 127 -4.07 0.42 -0.50
C SER A 127 -4.45 0.18 0.95
N ASP A 128 -3.94 1.03 1.86
CA ASP A 128 -4.40 1.17 3.26
C ASP A 128 -5.29 2.43 3.45
N ALA A 129 -5.69 3.05 2.33
CA ALA A 129 -6.47 4.27 2.30
C ALA A 129 -7.82 4.11 3.04
N SER A 130 -8.16 5.13 3.83
CA SER A 130 -9.43 5.17 4.56
C SER A 130 -10.00 6.57 4.60
N ILE A 131 -11.32 6.65 4.57
CA ILE A 131 -12.05 7.91 4.71
C ILE A 131 -11.87 8.51 6.12
N ASN A 132 -11.93 9.84 6.22
CA ASN A 132 -12.08 10.48 7.52
C ASN A 132 -13.49 10.19 8.05
N LYS A 133 -13.56 9.54 9.21
CA LYS A 133 -14.84 9.16 9.81
C LYS A 133 -15.61 10.39 10.24
N SER A 134 -16.87 10.48 9.82
CA SER A 134 -17.81 11.50 10.26
C SER A 134 -18.50 11.14 11.57
N GLY A 135 -18.45 9.85 11.96
CA GLY A 135 -19.17 9.32 13.12
C GLY A 135 -20.52 8.69 12.74
N ASN A 136 -21.05 8.99 11.56
CA ASN A 136 -22.21 8.30 11.02
C ASN A 136 -21.77 6.99 10.34
N LYS A 137 -22.03 5.84 10.99
CA LYS A 137 -21.57 4.53 10.51
C LYS A 137 -22.00 4.21 9.07
N PHE A 138 -23.26 4.48 8.74
CA PHE A 138 -23.80 4.18 7.41
C PHE A 138 -23.13 5.03 6.32
N SER A 139 -23.03 6.35 6.53
CA SER A 139 -22.36 7.25 5.59
C SER A 139 -20.86 6.91 5.46
N ASP A 140 -20.19 6.62 6.58
CA ASP A 140 -18.78 6.24 6.59
C ASP A 140 -18.52 4.93 5.83
N GLN A 141 -19.40 3.94 5.99
CA GLN A 141 -19.34 2.67 5.24
C GLN A 141 -19.52 2.91 3.74
N ALA A 142 -20.56 3.65 3.34
CA ALA A 142 -20.82 3.94 1.92
C ALA A 142 -19.66 4.69 1.26
N ARG A 143 -19.07 5.68 1.95
CA ARG A 143 -17.88 6.40 1.46
C ARG A 143 -16.66 5.51 1.37
N GLN A 144 -16.44 4.62 2.34
CA GLN A 144 -15.33 3.66 2.28
C GLN A 144 -15.50 2.69 1.12
N ILE A 145 -16.70 2.16 0.88
CA ILE A 145 -17.00 1.30 -0.28
C ILE A 145 -16.71 2.06 -1.58
N LYS A 146 -17.18 3.30 -1.71
CA LYS A 146 -16.90 4.14 -2.89
C LYS A 146 -15.39 4.35 -3.10
N LEU A 147 -14.64 4.60 -2.04
CA LEU A 147 -13.18 4.69 -2.10
C LEU A 147 -12.56 3.38 -2.60
N CYS A 148 -13.00 2.24 -2.07
CA CYS A 148 -12.53 0.94 -2.50
C CYS A 148 -12.81 0.64 -3.97
N LEU A 149 -13.98 1.04 -4.49
CA LEU A 149 -14.33 0.92 -5.91
C LEU A 149 -13.44 1.81 -6.80
N ASN A 150 -13.14 3.04 -6.36
CA ASN A 150 -12.20 3.90 -7.09
C ASN A 150 -10.78 3.31 -7.14
N VAL A 151 -10.33 2.69 -6.05
CA VAL A 151 -9.04 1.99 -6.02
C VAL A 151 -9.07 0.74 -6.92
N LEU A 152 -10.18 0.00 -6.93
CA LEU A 152 -10.36 -1.17 -7.81
C LEU A 152 -10.26 -0.77 -9.28
N GLU A 153 -10.82 0.36 -9.69
CA GLU A 153 -10.70 0.85 -11.08
C GLU A 153 -9.23 1.05 -11.52
N LEU A 154 -8.32 1.37 -10.58
CA LEU A 154 -6.89 1.50 -10.87
C LEU A 154 -6.22 0.15 -11.19
N THR A 155 -6.85 -1.00 -10.89
CA THR A 155 -6.31 -2.31 -11.24
C THR A 155 -6.28 -2.55 -12.75
N LYS A 156 -6.93 -1.70 -13.57
CA LYS A 156 -6.67 -1.70 -15.02
C LYS A 156 -5.20 -1.44 -15.36
N ASN A 157 -4.44 -0.81 -14.48
CA ASN A 157 -2.99 -0.60 -14.61
C ASN A 157 -2.16 -1.81 -14.16
N LEU A 158 -2.78 -2.81 -13.53
CA LEU A 158 -2.12 -4.03 -13.05
C LEU A 158 -1.87 -5.00 -14.21
N LYS A 159 -0.76 -5.73 -14.16
CA LYS A 159 -0.46 -6.79 -15.13
C LYS A 159 -1.30 -8.04 -14.85
N THR A 160 -1.41 -8.91 -15.85
CA THR A 160 -1.91 -10.28 -15.65
C THR A 160 -1.05 -11.01 -14.61
N LYS A 161 -1.71 -11.66 -13.63
CA LYS A 161 -1.05 -12.29 -12.46
C LYS A 161 -0.30 -11.29 -11.55
N GLY A 162 -0.61 -10.00 -11.64
CA GLY A 162 -0.22 -9.02 -10.62
C GLY A 162 -1.05 -9.19 -9.36
N ASN A 163 -0.55 -8.66 -8.25
CA ASN A 163 -1.22 -8.72 -6.95
C ASN A 163 -1.92 -7.40 -6.64
N PHE A 164 -3.08 -7.48 -5.99
CA PHE A 164 -3.82 -6.33 -5.51
C PHE A 164 -4.18 -6.55 -4.04
N LEU A 165 -3.83 -5.60 -3.18
CA LEU A 165 -4.18 -5.61 -1.78
C LEU A 165 -4.91 -4.32 -1.43
N ILE A 166 -6.10 -4.46 -0.85
CA ILE A 166 -6.89 -3.33 -0.39
C ILE A 166 -7.44 -3.59 1.01
N LYS A 167 -7.45 -2.55 1.82
CA LYS A 167 -8.19 -2.52 3.07
C LYS A 167 -9.67 -2.20 2.82
N VAL A 168 -10.52 -3.07 3.35
CA VAL A 168 -11.97 -2.88 3.41
C VAL A 168 -12.42 -2.79 4.86
N PHE A 169 -13.54 -2.13 5.11
CA PHE A 169 -14.22 -2.23 6.41
C PHE A 169 -15.24 -3.36 6.32
N GLN A 170 -15.18 -4.26 7.29
CA GLN A 170 -16.22 -5.27 7.47
C GLN A 170 -17.47 -4.57 8.01
N GLY A 171 -18.47 -4.43 7.16
CA GLY A 171 -19.81 -3.91 7.51
C GLY A 171 -20.85 -5.02 7.49
N ALA A 172 -22.13 -4.66 7.66
CA ALA A 172 -23.24 -5.62 7.62
C ALA A 172 -23.33 -6.40 6.30
N ASP A 173 -22.83 -5.84 5.19
CA ASP A 173 -22.86 -6.47 3.86
C ASP A 173 -21.87 -7.66 3.73
N PHE A 174 -21.11 -7.98 4.77
CA PHE A 174 -20.17 -9.11 4.82
C PHE A 174 -20.69 -10.32 5.63
N GLU A 175 -21.90 -10.23 6.19
CA GLU A 175 -22.60 -11.35 6.86
C GLU A 175 -23.51 -12.12 5.91
#